data_AF-A0A0M1P2P6-F1
#
_entry.id   AF-A0A0M1P2P6-F1
#
_cell.length_a   1.000
_cell.length_b   1.000
_cell.length_c   1.000
_cell.angle_alpha   90.00
_cell.angle_beta   90.00
_cell.angle_gamma   90.00
#
_symmetry.space_group_name_H-M   'P 1'
#
loop_
_entity.id
_entity.type
_entity.pdbx_description
1 polymer ?
#
loop_
_entity_poly.entity_id
_entity_poly.type
_entity_poly.pdbx_seq_one_letter_code
_entity_poly.pdbx_strand_id
1 'polypeptide(L)'
;MSTLIPKAAQMVDDALSRVIRKGSRIENLKLVVCPSAPISQNQTIDTRFGVLRVEPGIYVPKGVAYVIEDPIRKGFGFAWVSKREEIKEA
;
A
#
# COMPACT_ATOMS: atom_id res chain seq x y z
N MET A 1 6.26 -13.21 -11.23
CA MET A 1 5.67 -13.02 -9.90
C MET A 1 6.64 -12.17 -9.10
N SER A 2 6.27 -10.93 -8.81
CA SER A 2 7.17 -9.99 -8.17
C SER A 2 7.11 -10.18 -6.67
N THR A 3 8.05 -10.95 -6.12
CA THR A 3 8.13 -11.23 -4.69
C THR A 3 8.55 -9.95 -3.97
N LEU A 4 7.64 -9.37 -3.18
CA LEU A 4 8.01 -8.32 -2.24
C LEU A 4 9.06 -8.87 -1.28
N ILE A 5 10.06 -8.05 -0.94
CA ILE A 5 10.94 -8.38 0.18
C ILE A 5 10.07 -8.61 1.43
N PRO A 6 10.38 -9.62 2.28
CA PRO A 6 9.50 -10.00 3.39
C PRO A 6 9.08 -8.84 4.30
N LYS A 7 10.01 -7.91 4.56
CA LYS A 7 9.75 -6.69 5.33
C LYS A 7 8.69 -5.79 4.68
N ALA A 8 8.74 -5.59 3.36
CA ALA A 8 7.76 -4.79 2.64
C ALA A 8 6.39 -5.46 2.62
N ALA A 9 6.34 -6.79 2.45
CA ALA A 9 5.10 -7.55 2.53
C ALA A 9 4.44 -7.38 3.91
N GLN A 10 5.22 -7.48 4.99
CA GLN A 10 4.73 -7.28 6.35
C GLN A 10 4.19 -5.84 6.57
N MET A 11 4.91 -4.82 6.10
CA MET A 11 4.45 -3.43 6.22
C MET A 11 3.13 -3.18 5.49
N VAL A 12 2.95 -3.78 4.31
CA VAL A 12 1.69 -3.72 3.56
C VAL A 12 0.58 -4.44 4.32
N ASP A 13 0.84 -5.65 4.81
CA ASP A 13 -0.12 -6.44 5.58
C ASP A 13 -0.54 -5.75 6.89
N ASP A 14 0.36 -5.02 7.53
CA ASP A 14 0.05 -4.25 8.74
C ASP A 14 -0.85 -3.05 8.40
N ALA A 15 -0.54 -2.32 7.32
CA ALA A 15 -1.38 -1.21 6.86
C ALA A 15 -2.79 -1.69 6.44
N LEU A 16 -2.86 -2.79 5.67
CA LEU A 16 -4.12 -3.42 5.26
C LEU A 16 -4.96 -3.85 6.46
N SER A 17 -4.32 -4.46 7.47
CA SER A 17 -5.05 -4.90 8.67
C SER A 17 -5.78 -3.74 9.37
N ARG A 18 -5.21 -2.54 9.36
CA ARG A 18 -5.79 -1.35 10.00
C ARG A 18 -7.04 -0.85 9.29
N VAL A 19 -7.06 -0.89 7.96
CA VAL A 19 -8.21 -0.44 7.17
C VAL A 19 -9.28 -1.52 7.07
N ILE A 20 -8.88 -2.79 6.92
CA ILE A 20 -9.82 -3.92 6.86
C ILE A 20 -10.56 -4.10 8.18
N ARG A 21 -9.88 -3.98 9.33
CA ARG A 21 -10.53 -4.01 10.65
C ARG A 21 -11.55 -2.90 10.86
N LYS A 22 -11.44 -1.79 10.13
CA LYS A 22 -12.43 -0.68 10.13
C LYS A 22 -13.60 -0.92 9.17
N GLY A 23 -13.59 -2.01 8.41
CA GLY A 23 -14.67 -2.39 7.50
C GLY A 23 -14.35 -2.17 6.01
N SER A 24 -13.17 -1.67 5.66
CA SER A 24 -12.76 -1.56 4.26
C SER A 24 -12.57 -2.96 3.65
N ARG A 25 -12.87 -3.10 2.36
CA ARG A 25 -12.67 -4.36 1.62
C ARG A 25 -11.48 -4.24 0.69
N ILE A 26 -10.64 -5.27 0.62
CA ILE A 26 -9.42 -5.25 -0.21
C ILE A 26 -9.71 -4.93 -1.68
N GLU A 27 -10.84 -5.37 -2.21
CA GLU A 27 -11.32 -5.08 -3.57
C GLU A 27 -11.45 -3.57 -3.86
N ASN A 28 -11.70 -2.76 -2.82
CA ASN A 28 -11.81 -1.30 -2.92
C ASN A 28 -10.52 -0.59 -2.53
N LEU A 29 -9.48 -1.32 -2.10
CA LEU A 29 -8.21 -0.73 -1.68
C LEU A 29 -7.22 -0.67 -2.84
N LYS A 30 -6.30 0.27 -2.76
CA LYS A 30 -5.12 0.35 -3.62
C LYS A 30 -3.90 0.81 -2.82
N LEU A 31 -2.75 0.26 -3.18
CA LEU A 31 -1.45 0.67 -2.69
C LEU A 31 -0.90 1.75 -3.62
N VAL A 32 -0.73 2.94 -3.07
CA VAL A 32 -0.16 4.07 -3.80
C VAL A 32 1.32 4.19 -3.47
N VAL A 33 2.16 4.16 -4.51
CA VAL A 33 3.63 4.09 -4.38
C VAL A 33 4.32 5.14 -5.23
N CYS A 34 5.58 5.45 -4.89
CA CYS A 34 6.43 6.27 -5.74
C CYS A 34 6.65 5.60 -7.11
N PRO A 35 6.50 6.30 -8.24
CA PRO A 35 6.70 5.73 -9.58
C PRO A 35 8.11 5.17 -9.82
N SER A 36 9.12 5.70 -9.12
CA SER A 36 10.50 5.23 -9.21
C SER A 36 10.81 3.97 -8.38
N ALA A 37 9.88 3.53 -7.51
CA ALA A 37 10.09 2.34 -6.69
C ALA A 37 9.88 1.06 -7.51
N PRO A 38 10.67 -0.02 -7.32
CA PRO A 38 10.50 -1.26 -8.10
C PRO A 38 9.08 -1.84 -8.06
N ILE A 39 8.37 -1.68 -6.95
CA ILE A 39 6.99 -2.14 -6.77
C ILE A 39 6.00 -1.43 -7.70
N SER A 40 6.31 -0.24 -8.22
CA SER A 40 5.44 0.52 -9.14
C SER A 40 5.23 -0.18 -10.48
N GLN A 41 6.11 -1.12 -10.84
CA GLN A 41 6.01 -1.92 -12.07
C GLN A 41 4.93 -3.01 -11.96
N ASN A 42 4.50 -3.34 -10.75
CA ASN A 42 3.46 -4.33 -10.53
C ASN A 42 2.10 -3.65 -10.66
N GLN A 43 1.15 -4.30 -11.33
CA GLN A 43 -0.25 -3.85 -11.31
C GLN A 43 -0.96 -4.33 -10.04
N THR A 44 -0.55 -5.48 -9.51
CA THR A 44 -1.11 -6.11 -8.33
C THR A 44 -0.03 -6.82 -7.52
N ILE A 45 -0.31 -7.01 -6.23
CA ILE A 45 0.49 -7.83 -5.31
C ILE A 45 -0.41 -8.78 -4.52
N ASP A 46 0.09 -9.97 -4.24
CA ASP A 46 -0.56 -10.92 -3.34
C ASP A 46 -0.28 -10.55 -1.89
N THR A 47 -1.32 -10.54 -1.07
CA THR A 47 -1.27 -10.24 0.36
C THR A 47 -2.05 -11.29 1.13
N ARG A 48 -1.88 -11.37 2.46
CA ARG A 48 -2.66 -12.34 3.27
C ARG A 48 -4.17 -12.06 3.27
N PHE A 49 -4.57 -10.87 2.82
CA PHE A 49 -5.97 -10.46 2.71
C PHE A 49 -6.54 -10.61 1.29
N GLY A 50 -5.72 -11.08 0.34
CA GLY A 50 -6.06 -11.21 -1.08
C GLY A 50 -5.18 -10.35 -1.99
N VAL A 51 -5.65 -10.11 -3.21
CA VAL A 51 -4.91 -9.33 -4.21
C VAL A 51 -5.13 -7.83 -3.99
N LEU A 52 -4.05 -7.08 -3.85
CA LEU A 52 -4.07 -5.62 -3.73
C LEU A 52 -3.59 -4.96 -5.02
N ARG A 53 -4.33 -3.97 -5.50
CA ARG A 53 -3.94 -3.15 -6.67
C ARG A 53 -2.82 -2.19 -6.30
N VAL A 54 -1.88 -1.98 -7.21
CA VAL A 54 -0.79 -1.02 -7.04
C VAL A 54 -0.96 0.11 -8.05
N GLU A 55 -0.86 1.34 -7.57
CA GLU A 55 -1.01 2.56 -8.37
C GLU A 55 0.19 3.48 -8.15
N PRO A 56 0.99 3.75 -9.19
CA PRO A 56 2.05 4.76 -9.12
C PRO A 56 1.45 6.16 -8.96
N GLY A 57 1.72 6.82 -7.85
CA GLY A 57 1.27 8.20 -7.60
C GLY A 57 2.36 9.21 -7.93
N ILE A 58 2.15 10.04 -8.96
CA ILE A 58 3.15 11.01 -9.43
C ILE A 58 3.65 12.01 -8.36
N TYR A 59 2.83 12.27 -7.34
CA TYR A 59 3.16 13.16 -6.21
C TYR A 59 3.71 12.41 -4.98
N VAL A 60 3.91 11.09 -5.08
CA VAL A 60 4.40 10.27 -3.98
C VAL A 60 5.93 10.28 -3.99
N PRO A 61 6.59 10.80 -2.95
CA PRO A 61 8.03 10.85 -2.90
C PRO A 61 8.63 9.45 -2.66
N LYS A 62 9.90 9.28 -3.03
CA LYS A 62 10.64 8.04 -2.78
C LYS A 62 10.63 7.69 -1.29
N GLY A 63 10.40 6.41 -0.99
CA GLY A 63 10.33 5.90 0.38
C GLY A 63 8.97 6.08 1.06
N VAL A 64 7.99 6.68 0.38
CA VAL A 64 6.62 6.80 0.88
C VAL A 64 5.69 5.87 0.11
N ALA A 65 4.82 5.21 0.86
CA ALA A 65 3.75 4.38 0.33
C ALA A 65 2.56 4.39 1.30
N TYR A 66 1.35 4.30 0.77
CA TYR A 66 0.14 4.25 1.56
C TYR A 66 -0.96 3.45 0.87
N VAL A 67 -1.85 2.89 1.68
CA VAL A 67 -3.09 2.26 1.21
C VAL A 67 -4.22 3.26 1.35
N ILE A 68 -5.04 3.35 0.32
CA ILE A 68 -6.26 4.15 0.31
C ILE A 68 -7.42 3.37 -0.28
N GLU A 69 -8.62 3.59 0.23
CA GLU A 69 -9.87 3.08 -0.31
C GLU A 69 -10.39 4.00 -1.42
N ASP A 70 -10.97 3.39 -2.45
CA ASP A 70 -11.57 4.14 -3.55
C ASP A 70 -12.72 5.02 -3.05
N PRO A 71 -12.81 6.29 -3.50
CA PRO A 71 -13.70 7.31 -2.94
C PRO A 71 -15.20 7.09 -3.19
N ILE A 72 -15.58 5.94 -3.78
CA ILE A 72 -16.95 5.65 -4.20
C ILE A 72 -17.87 5.39 -2.99
N ARG A 73 -17.32 4.97 -1.84
CA ARG A 73 -18.09 4.72 -0.62
C ARG A 73 -17.72 5.71 0.49
N LYS A 74 -18.72 6.04 1.30
CA LYS A 74 -18.81 7.09 2.34
C LYS A 74 -17.81 6.99 3.52
N GLY A 75 -16.64 6.39 3.31
CA GLY A 75 -15.57 6.27 4.29
C GLY A 75 -14.22 6.15 3.59
N PHE A 76 -13.21 6.87 4.08
CA PHE A 76 -11.85 6.79 3.55
C PHE A 76 -11.04 5.82 4.40
N GLY A 77 -10.98 4.55 4.00
CA GLY A 77 -9.95 3.65 4.49
C GLY A 77 -8.58 4.19 4.10
N PHE A 78 -7.77 4.61 5.07
CA PHE A 78 -6.43 5.12 4.81
C PHE A 78 -5.44 4.61 5.85
N ALA A 79 -4.28 4.14 5.38
CA ALA A 79 -3.16 3.76 6.23
C ALA A 79 -1.83 3.97 5.52
N TRP A 80 -0.84 4.48 6.25
CA TRP A 80 0.53 4.53 5.78
C TRP A 80 1.17 3.14 5.80
N VAL A 81 1.90 2.82 4.74
CA VAL A 81 2.77 1.64 4.64
C VAL A 81 4.19 2.03 5.00
N SER A 82 4.68 3.12 4.43
CA SER A 82 5.98 3.70 4.79
C SER A 82 5.91 5.22 4.77
N LYS A 83 6.57 5.84 5.75
CA LYS A 83 6.72 7.30 5.85
C LYS A 83 8.19 7.66 5.80
N ARG A 84 8.50 8.86 5.30
CA ARG A 84 9.87 9.37 5.20
C ARG A 84 10.58 9.46 6.55
N GLU A 85 9.86 9.65 7.65
CA GLU A 85 10.44 9.71 9.00
C GLU A 85 10.96 8.35 9.50
N GLU A 86 10.51 7.24 8.93
CA GLU A 86 11.01 5.88 9.26
C GLU A 86 12.26 5.49 8.44
N ILE A 87 12.77 6.38 7.57
CA ILE A 87 13.97 6.17 6.74
C ILE A 87 15.09 7.16 7.13
N LYS A 88 15.14 7.57 8.40
CA LYS A 88 16.38 8.06 9.01
C LYS A 88 16.98 6.88 9.77
N GLU A 89 18.17 6.48 9.35
CA GLU A 89 19.01 5.43 9.95
C GLU A 89 18.59 3.98 9.65
N ALA A 90 19.03 3.52 8.46
CA ALA A 90 19.51 2.16 8.26
C ALA A 90 20.72 2.21 7.33
#